data_AF-A0A1M5YJ01-F1
#
_entry.id   AF-A0A1M5YJ01-F1
#
_cell.length_a   1.000
_cell.length_b   1.000
_cell.length_c   1.000
_cell.angle_alpha   90.00
_cell.angle_beta   90.00
_cell.angle_gamma   90.00
#
_symmetry.space_group_name_H-M   'P 1'
#
loop_
_entity.id
_entity.type
_entity.pdbx_description
1 polymer ?
#
loop_
_entity_poly.entity_id
_entity_poly.type
_entity_poly.pdbx_seq_one_letter_code
_entity_poly.pdbx_strand_id
1 'polypeptide(L)' 'MTPYIANNIEIVYVTQGLTAAQDRYRAWFINTSIYSRYKAGVDVILTTDNYGDCIVTE' A
#
# COMPACT_ATOMS: atom_id res chain seq x y z
N MET A 1 -10.64 8.23 -1.50
CA MET A 1 -10.39 6.78 -1.60
C MET A 1 -8.90 6.48 -1.55
N THR A 2 -8.08 7.09 -2.42
CA THR A 2 -6.61 6.98 -2.38
C THR A 2 -6.00 7.20 -0.98
N PRO A 3 -6.34 8.26 -0.22
CA PRO A 3 -5.74 8.47 1.11
C PRO A 3 -6.16 7.41 2.13
N TYR A 4 -7.36 6.85 2.00
CA TYR A 4 -7.84 5.79 2.87
C TYR A 4 -7.06 4.48 2.65
N ILE A 5 -6.77 4.15 1.39
CA ILE A 5 -6.02 2.95 1.03
C ILE A 5 -4.57 3.05 1.51
N ALA A 6 -3.92 4.20 1.29
CA ALA A 6 -2.57 4.46 1.79
C ALA A 6 -2.50 4.36 3.32
N ASN A 7 -3.37 5.09 4.03
CA ASN A 7 -3.44 5.05 5.49
C ASN A 7 -3.68 3.61 6.01
N ASN A 8 -4.47 2.77 5.34
CA ASN A 8 -4.63 1.39 5.77
C ASN A 8 -3.31 0.60 5.72
N ILE A 9 -2.51 0.79 4.67
CA ILE A 9 -1.21 0.14 4.51
C ILE A 9 -0.23 0.66 5.57
N GLU A 10 -0.22 1.96 5.85
CA GLU A 10 0.58 2.59 6.90
C GLU A 10 0.21 2.05 8.29
N ILE A 11 -1.09 1.94 8.60
CA ILE A 11 -1.56 1.34 9.86
C ILE A 11 -1.10 -0.12 9.96
N VAL A 12 -1.20 -0.89 8.89
CA VAL A 12 -0.73 -2.29 8.88
C VAL A 12 0.79 -2.34 9.10
N TYR A 13 1.56 -1.44 8.49
CA TYR A 13 3.00 -1.34 8.73
C TYR A 13 3.30 -1.09 10.21
N VAL A 14 2.63 -0.12 10.83
CA VAL A 14 2.86 0.25 12.24
C VAL A 14 2.43 -0.85 13.20
N THR A 15 1.33 -1.56 12.90
CA THR A 15 0.74 -2.54 13.82
C THR A 15 1.27 -3.96 13.62
N GLN A 16 1.68 -4.33 12.41
CA GLN A 16 2.01 -5.69 12.01
C GLN A 16 3.36 -5.80 11.29
N GLY A 17 4.00 -4.68 10.97
CA GLY A 17 5.31 -4.62 10.35
C GLY A 17 5.27 -4.61 8.81
N LEU A 18 6.48 -4.48 8.23
CA LEU A 18 6.69 -4.31 6.80
C LEU A 18 6.09 -5.43 5.96
N THR A 19 6.35 -6.69 6.30
CA THR A 19 5.89 -7.85 5.51
C THR A 19 4.37 -7.85 5.37
N ALA A 20 3.64 -7.57 6.45
CA ALA A 20 2.18 -7.51 6.42
C ALA A 20 1.65 -6.35 5.56
N ALA A 21 2.34 -5.21 5.56
CA ALA A 21 1.98 -4.06 4.72
C ALA A 21 2.22 -4.37 3.23
N GLN A 22 3.33 -5.04 2.90
CA GLN A 22 3.62 -5.52 1.55
C GLN A 22 2.58 -6.54 1.08
N ASP A 23 2.21 -7.52 1.92
CA ASP A 23 1.16 -8.49 1.61
C ASP A 23 -0.18 -7.81 1.33
N ARG A 24 -0.52 -6.77 2.12
CA ARG A 24 -1.70 -5.94 1.90
C ARG A 24 -1.64 -5.22 0.55
N TYR A 25 -0.48 -4.65 0.21
CA TYR A 25 -0.25 -4.00 -1.07
C TYR A 25 -0.43 -4.98 -2.24
N ARG A 26 0.21 -6.17 -2.19
CA ARG A 26 0.06 -7.23 -3.20
C ARG A 26 -1.40 -7.64 -3.38
N ALA A 27 -2.09 -7.89 -2.27
CA ALA A 27 -3.48 -8.33 -2.31
C ALA A 27 -4.36 -7.36 -3.11
N TRP A 28 -4.14 -6.05 -2.96
CA TRP A 28 -4.98 -5.00 -3.52
C TRP A 28 -4.60 -4.52 -4.91
N PHE A 29 -3.31 -4.51 -5.24
CA PHE A 29 -2.82 -3.94 -6.49
C PHE A 29 -2.28 -4.98 -7.48
N ILE A 30 -1.90 -6.17 -7.01
CA ILE A 30 -1.30 -7.23 -7.84
C ILE A 30 -2.29 -8.38 -8.00
N ASN A 31 -2.66 -9.04 -6.91
CA ASN A 31 -3.43 -10.29 -6.94
C ASN A 31 -4.87 -10.10 -7.42
N THR A 32 -5.54 -9.06 -6.93
CA THR A 32 -6.97 -8.83 -7.23
C THR A 32 -7.23 -7.59 -8.07
N SER A 33 -6.27 -6.67 -8.15
CA SER A 33 -6.37 -5.40 -8.89
C SER A 33 -7.62 -4.53 -8.55
N ILE A 34 -8.26 -4.76 -7.39
CA ILE A 34 -9.50 -4.08 -6.99
C ILE A 34 -9.36 -2.55 -6.88
N TYR A 35 -8.14 -2.08 -6.60
CA TYR A 35 -7.81 -0.66 -6.46
C TYR A 35 -6.82 -0.17 -7.51
N SER A 36 -6.69 -0.88 -8.64
CA SER A 36 -5.78 -0.53 -9.75
C SER A 36 -5.83 0.95 -10.14
N ARG A 37 -7.02 1.54 -10.26
CA ARG A 37 -7.20 2.98 -10.58
C ARG A 37 -6.63 3.95 -9.54
N TYR A 38 -6.39 3.50 -8.32
CA TYR A 38 -5.85 4.32 -7.22
C TYR A 38 -4.36 4.08 -6.98
N LYS A 39 -3.77 3.05 -7.61
CA LYS A 39 -2.38 2.61 -7.36
C LYS A 39 -1.39 3.75 -7.43
N ALA A 40 -1.37 4.51 -8.54
CA ALA A 40 -0.43 5.61 -8.73
C ALA A 40 -0.52 6.67 -7.61
N GLY A 41 -1.73 6.99 -7.15
CA GLY A 41 -1.90 7.94 -6.05
C GLY A 41 -1.49 7.37 -4.69
N VAL A 42 -1.71 6.07 -4.46
CA VAL A 42 -1.30 5.39 -3.22
C VAL A 42 0.23 5.30 -3.17
N ASP A 43 0.88 4.97 -4.28
CA ASP A 43 2.34 4.91 -4.39
C ASP A 43 2.98 6.26 -4.06
N VAL A 44 2.39 7.36 -4.55
CA VAL A 44 2.85 8.73 -4.24
C VAL A 44 2.73 9.04 -2.74
N ILE A 45 1.59 8.71 -2.11
CA ILE A 45 1.37 8.96 -0.68
C ILE A 45 2.36 8.14 0.15
N LEU A 46 2.45 6.84 -0.08
CA LEU A 46 3.37 5.95 0.65
C LEU A 46 4.83 6.40 0.51
N THR A 47 5.23 6.86 -0.68
CA THR A 47 6.59 7.39 -0.89
C THR A 47 6.80 8.71 -0.13
N THR A 48 5.81 9.60 -0.14
CA THR A 48 5.87 10.92 0.54
C THR A 48 5.92 10.75 2.05
N ASP A 49 5.17 9.80 2.59
CA ASP A 49 5.03 9.55 4.03
C ASP A 49 6.12 8.60 4.58
N ASN A 50 7.14 8.28 3.78
CA ASN A 50 8.28 7.44 4.14
C ASN A 50 7.92 5.95 4.41
N TYR A 51 6.89 5.45 3.73
CA TYR A 51 6.45 4.05 3.68
C TYR A 51 6.70 3.39 2.30
N GLY A 52 7.63 3.93 1.51
CA GLY A 52 7.93 3.44 0.16
C GLY A 52 8.30 1.95 0.10
N ASP A 53 8.88 1.41 1.18
CA ASP A 53 9.24 -0.02 1.30
C ASP A 53 8.01 -0.95 1.25
N CYS A 54 6.80 -0.43 1.48
CA CYS A 54 5.55 -1.20 1.38
C CYS A 54 5.14 -1.48 -0.08
N ILE A 55 5.68 -0.72 -1.04
CA ILE A 55 5.38 -0.85 -2.47
C ILE A 55 6.19 -2.01 -3.03
N VAL A 56 5.50 -3.00 -3.60
CA VAL A 56 6.13 -4.19 -4.19
C VAL A 56 5.67 -4.41 -5.62
N THR A 57 6.51 -5.08 -6.41
CA THR A 57 6.28 -5.34 -7.85
C THR A 57 5.80 -6.76 -8.14
N GLU A 58 5.86 -7.66 -7.16
CA GLU A 58 5.44 -9.07 -7.20
C GLU A 58 4.67 -9.45 -5.93
#